data_AF-A0A7S0FNG4-F1
#
_entry.id   AF-A0A7S0FNG4-F1
#
_cell.length_a   1.000
_cell.length_b   1.000
_cell.length_c   1.000
_cell.angle_alpha   90.00
_cell.angle_beta   90.00
_cell.angle_gamma   90.00
#
_symmetry.space_group_name_H-M   'P 1'
#
loop_
_entity.id
_entity.type
_entity.pdbx_description
1 polymer ?
#
loop_
_entity_poly.entity_id
_entity_poly.type
_entity_poly.pdbx_seq_one_letter_code
_entity_poly.pdbx_strand_id
1 'polypeptide(L)'
;DAAMPEIADRSGDHVTHVNLIDLFQRAPLSVEECRDRFINRVALKRALEVKAQLRRFLRRYGSINGMENALDEDRSTSIRKCVTSGFFFNTAKLGNDGRYYTLRGRHMVSISKASVLDRYGESTEYIMFCETYDGSRGGIEVRNCSAVEGHWAD
;
A
#
# COMPACT_ATOMS: atom_id res chain seq x y z
N ASP A 1 15.85 -12.75 4.43
CA ASP A 1 15.73 -11.49 3.67
C ASP A 1 15.72 -11.60 2.14
N ALA A 2 15.99 -12.75 1.51
CA ALA A 2 16.15 -12.82 0.05
C ALA A 2 14.84 -12.86 -0.79
N ALA A 3 13.66 -13.03 -0.19
CA ALA A 3 12.41 -13.23 -0.94
C ALA A 3 11.45 -12.02 -0.98
N MET A 4 11.61 -11.06 -0.06
CA MET A 4 10.89 -9.78 -0.11
C MET A 4 11.21 -8.92 -1.34
N PRO A 5 12.43 -8.91 -1.93
CA PRO A 5 12.75 -8.04 -3.06
C PRO A 5 11.94 -8.31 -4.33
N GLU A 6 11.46 -9.54 -4.53
CA GLU A 6 10.71 -9.92 -5.74
C GLU A 6 9.24 -9.45 -5.70
N ILE A 7 8.69 -9.29 -4.49
CA ILE A 7 7.27 -8.94 -4.28
C ILE A 7 7.12 -7.45 -3.93
N ALA A 8 8.15 -6.88 -3.29
CA ALA A 8 8.16 -5.48 -2.88
C ALA A 8 8.16 -4.54 -4.08
N ASP A 9 7.17 -3.66 -4.11
CA ASP A 9 7.10 -2.57 -5.06
C ASP A 9 7.56 -1.27 -4.39
N ARG A 10 8.59 -0.64 -4.95
CA ARG A 10 9.20 0.57 -4.39
C ARG A 10 8.24 1.76 -4.31
N SER A 11 7.15 1.73 -5.08
CA SER A 11 6.11 2.76 -5.02
C SER A 11 5.25 2.69 -3.75
N GLY A 12 5.26 1.56 -3.03
CA GLY A 12 4.69 1.47 -1.68
C GLY A 12 4.03 0.13 -1.31
N ASP A 13 3.49 0.12 -0.08
CA ASP A 13 2.91 -1.04 0.57
C ASP A 13 1.66 -1.56 -0.16
N HIS A 14 0.79 -0.68 -0.66
CA HIS A 14 -0.46 -1.09 -1.31
C HIS A 14 -0.20 -1.89 -2.58
N VAL A 15 0.73 -1.41 -3.41
CA VAL A 15 1.08 -2.10 -4.66
C VAL A 15 1.76 -3.43 -4.34
N THR A 16 2.64 -3.44 -3.34
CA THR A 16 3.25 -4.67 -2.80
C THR A 16 2.20 -5.69 -2.33
N HIS A 17 1.16 -5.25 -1.61
CA HIS A 17 0.08 -6.13 -1.16
C HIS A 17 -0.73 -6.70 -2.32
N VAL A 18 -1.04 -5.89 -3.33
CA VAL A 18 -1.74 -6.36 -4.54
C VAL A 18 -0.90 -7.39 -5.29
N ASN A 19 0.40 -7.14 -5.46
CA ASN A 19 1.33 -8.07 -6.10
C ASN A 19 1.40 -9.40 -5.34
N LEU A 20 1.48 -9.36 -4.01
CA LEU A 20 1.48 -10.55 -3.16
C LEU A 20 0.17 -11.36 -3.28
N ILE A 21 -0.98 -10.69 -3.26
CA ILE A 21 -2.29 -11.35 -3.40
C ILE A 21 -2.40 -12.03 -4.77
N ASP A 22 -1.96 -11.36 -5.83
CA ASP A 22 -2.04 -11.91 -7.18
C ASP A 22 -1.07 -13.07 -7.41
N LEU A 23 0.15 -12.98 -6.88
CA LEU A 23 1.10 -14.08 -6.86
C LEU A 23 0.48 -15.30 -6.19
N PHE A 24 -0.08 -15.12 -5.00
CA PHE A 24 -0.73 -16.21 -4.24
C PHE A 24 -1.97 -16.76 -4.95
N GLN A 25 -2.69 -15.95 -5.72
CA GLN A 25 -3.85 -16.38 -6.49
C GLN A 25 -3.45 -17.20 -7.73
N ARG A 26 -2.33 -16.85 -8.40
CA ARG A 26 -1.81 -17.57 -9.58
C ARG A 26 -1.11 -18.87 -9.19
N ALA A 27 -0.28 -18.82 -8.15
CA ALA A 27 0.49 -19.94 -7.64
C ALA A 27 0.44 -19.93 -6.10
N PRO A 28 -0.52 -20.64 -5.48
CA PRO A 28 -0.64 -20.68 -4.03
C PRO A 28 0.64 -21.21 -3.38
N LEU A 29 1.24 -20.39 -2.51
CA LEU A 29 2.45 -20.74 -1.79
C LEU A 29 2.16 -21.84 -0.74
N SER A 30 3.10 -22.76 -0.60
CA SER A 30 3.12 -23.76 0.46
C SER A 30 3.27 -23.11 1.84
N VAL A 31 3.05 -23.89 2.92
CA VAL A 31 3.19 -23.37 4.29
C VAL A 31 4.66 -23.03 4.57
N GLU A 32 5.55 -23.85 4.05
CA GLU A 32 7.00 -23.73 4.15
C GLU A 32 7.49 -22.48 3.42
N GLU A 33 7.07 -22.27 2.16
CA GLU A 33 7.41 -21.05 1.42
C GLU A 33 6.88 -19.79 2.10
N CYS A 34 5.65 -19.81 2.61
CA CYS A 34 5.11 -18.68 3.36
C CYS A 34 5.95 -18.39 4.61
N ARG A 35 6.36 -19.42 5.36
CA ARG A 35 7.20 -19.27 6.55
C ARG A 35 8.55 -18.67 6.19
N ASP A 36 9.21 -19.21 5.17
CA ASP A 36 10.56 -18.81 4.77
C ASP A 36 10.59 -17.37 4.19
N ARG A 37 9.45 -16.91 3.63
CA ARG A 37 9.25 -15.55 3.13
C ARG A 37 8.61 -14.60 4.16
N PHE A 38 8.35 -15.03 5.39
CA PHE A 38 7.67 -14.26 6.44
C PHE A 38 6.26 -13.76 6.05
N ILE A 39 5.55 -14.55 5.24
CA ILE A 39 4.20 -14.25 4.76
C ILE A 39 3.17 -14.93 5.64
N ASN A 40 2.17 -14.16 6.11
CA ASN A 40 1.04 -14.73 6.84
C ASN A 40 0.02 -15.34 5.87
N ARG A 41 0.11 -16.67 5.68
CA ARG A 41 -0.78 -17.44 4.80
C ARG A 41 -2.26 -17.36 5.20
N VAL A 42 -2.57 -17.27 6.50
CA VAL A 42 -3.96 -17.17 6.98
C VAL A 42 -4.56 -15.82 6.58
N ALA A 43 -3.79 -14.74 6.75
CA ALA A 43 -4.20 -13.41 6.32
C ALA A 43 -4.44 -13.36 4.79
N LEU A 44 -3.59 -13.99 4.00
CA LEU A 44 -3.75 -14.05 2.54
C LEU A 44 -5.02 -14.79 2.12
N LYS A 45 -5.33 -15.93 2.73
CA LYS A 45 -6.58 -16.66 2.46
C LYS A 45 -7.80 -15.79 2.76
N ARG A 46 -7.80 -15.12 3.91
CA ARG A 46 -8.87 -14.18 4.30
C ARG A 46 -8.98 -13.02 3.31
N ALA A 47 -7.86 -12.45 2.84
CA ALA A 47 -7.86 -11.39 1.85
C ALA A 47 -8.52 -11.84 0.53
N LEU A 48 -8.24 -13.06 0.06
CA LEU A 48 -8.88 -13.63 -1.14
C LEU A 48 -10.38 -13.84 -0.95
N GLU A 49 -10.82 -14.32 0.20
CA GLU A 49 -12.24 -14.49 0.53
C GLU A 49 -12.98 -13.13 0.49
N VAL A 50 -12.41 -12.10 1.14
CA VAL A 50 -12.96 -10.74 1.14
C VAL A 50 -12.98 -10.16 -0.28
N LYS A 51 -11.90 -10.33 -1.06
CA LYS A 51 -11.84 -9.91 -2.49
C LYS A 51 -12.96 -10.57 -3.30
N ALA A 52 -13.21 -11.86 -3.11
CA ALA A 52 -14.28 -12.58 -3.80
C ALA A 52 -15.67 -12.06 -3.43
N GLN A 53 -15.90 -11.76 -2.14
CA GLN A 53 -17.16 -11.18 -1.65
C GLN A 53 -17.40 -9.78 -2.21
N LEU A 54 -16.40 -8.90 -2.14
CA LEU A 54 -16.48 -7.54 -2.70
C LEU A 54 -16.76 -7.58 -4.20
N ARG A 55 -16.09 -8.46 -4.95
CA ARG A 55 -16.36 -8.63 -6.39
C ARG A 55 -17.80 -9.05 -6.66
N ARG A 56 -18.38 -9.93 -5.84
CA ARG A 56 -19.79 -10.32 -5.95
C ARG A 56 -20.72 -9.13 -5.71
N PHE A 57 -20.42 -8.29 -4.71
CA PHE A 57 -21.21 -7.09 -4.45
C PHE A 57 -21.10 -6.06 -5.58
N LEU A 58 -19.90 -5.82 -6.10
CA LEU A 58 -19.69 -4.93 -7.23
C LEU A 58 -20.45 -5.39 -8.48
N ARG A 59 -20.49 -6.70 -8.76
CA ARG A 59 -21.31 -7.25 -9.87
C ARG A 59 -22.81 -7.11 -9.65
N ARG A 60 -23.26 -7.12 -8.39
CA ARG A 60 -24.68 -7.09 -8.05
C ARG A 60 -25.24 -5.67 -7.94
N TYR A 61 -24.44 -4.74 -7.43
CA TYR A 61 -24.89 -3.41 -7.03
C TYR A 61 -24.08 -2.26 -7.63
N GLY A 62 -22.93 -2.54 -8.24
CA GLY A 62 -22.06 -1.53 -8.83
C GLY A 62 -21.93 -1.69 -10.35
N SER A 63 -21.15 -0.79 -10.94
CA SER A 63 -20.68 -0.92 -12.32
C SER A 63 -19.19 -1.28 -12.30
N ILE A 64 -18.82 -2.44 -12.84
CA ILE A 64 -17.40 -2.79 -13.05
C ILE A 64 -17.06 -2.40 -14.49
N ASN A 65 -16.62 -1.17 -14.68
CA ASN A 65 -16.11 -0.71 -15.97
C ASN A 65 -14.59 -0.79 -15.93
N GLY A 66 -14.01 -1.83 -16.55
CA GLY A 66 -12.58 -1.89 -16.86
C GLY A 66 -11.63 -2.00 -15.67
N MET A 67 -11.23 -3.22 -15.33
CA MET A 67 -10.01 -3.46 -14.53
C MET A 67 -9.08 -4.48 -15.20
N GLU A 68 -9.37 -4.86 -16.45
CA GLU A 68 -8.70 -5.99 -17.10
C GLU A 68 -7.42 -5.60 -17.86
N ASN A 69 -7.15 -4.30 -18.10
CA ASN A 69 -6.13 -3.89 -19.09
C ASN A 69 -5.21 -2.71 -18.70
N ALA A 70 -4.96 -2.40 -17.42
CA ALA A 70 -3.91 -1.43 -17.09
C ALA A 70 -2.53 -2.09 -17.32
N LEU A 71 -1.74 -1.54 -18.27
CA LEU A 71 -0.33 -1.90 -18.46
C LEU A 71 0.45 -1.68 -17.15
N ASP A 72 1.56 -2.39 -16.91
CA ASP A 72 2.14 -2.48 -15.56
C ASP A 72 2.54 -1.14 -14.90
N GLU A 73 3.05 -0.14 -15.64
CA GLU A 73 3.28 1.21 -15.11
C GLU A 73 1.98 1.97 -14.80
N ASP A 74 0.97 1.81 -15.67
CA ASP A 74 -0.38 2.31 -15.42
C ASP A 74 -1.01 1.63 -14.20
N ARG A 75 -0.62 0.38 -13.92
CA ARG A 75 -1.21 -0.42 -12.85
C ARG A 75 -0.82 0.08 -11.47
N SER A 76 0.46 0.28 -11.20
CA SER A 76 0.92 0.85 -9.92
C SER A 76 0.29 2.21 -9.68
N THR A 77 0.33 3.08 -10.70
CA THR A 77 -0.26 4.42 -10.64
C THR A 77 -1.77 4.38 -10.42
N SER A 78 -2.50 3.48 -11.11
CA SER A 78 -3.94 3.31 -10.94
C SER A 78 -4.32 2.84 -9.54
N ILE A 79 -3.56 1.90 -8.97
CA ILE A 79 -3.75 1.44 -7.58
C ILE A 79 -3.56 2.61 -6.62
N ARG A 80 -2.46 3.35 -6.76
CA ARG A 80 -2.13 4.46 -5.87
C ARG A 80 -3.14 5.60 -5.99
N LYS A 81 -3.57 5.98 -7.19
CA LYS A 81 -4.67 6.94 -7.42
C LYS A 81 -5.99 6.47 -6.78
N CYS A 82 -6.35 5.19 -6.97
CA CYS A 82 -7.55 4.62 -6.39
C CYS A 82 -7.55 4.71 -4.86
N VAL A 83 -6.47 4.26 -4.21
CA VAL A 83 -6.37 4.34 -2.74
C VAL A 83 -6.35 5.80 -2.28
N THR A 84 -5.60 6.66 -2.96
CA THR A 84 -5.54 8.09 -2.61
C THR A 84 -6.91 8.75 -2.67
N SER A 85 -7.76 8.42 -3.66
CA SER A 85 -9.12 8.97 -3.75
C SER A 85 -10.00 8.64 -2.54
N GLY A 86 -9.78 7.49 -1.89
CA GLY A 86 -10.48 7.11 -0.66
C GLY A 86 -9.81 7.62 0.62
N PHE A 87 -8.49 7.89 0.57
CA PHE A 87 -7.66 8.26 1.71
C PHE A 87 -7.00 9.64 1.55
N PHE A 88 -7.59 10.56 0.78
CA PHE A 88 -6.98 11.85 0.43
C PHE A 88 -6.67 12.72 1.66
N PHE A 89 -7.44 12.58 2.73
CA PHE A 89 -7.15 13.23 4.02
C PHE A 89 -5.92 12.68 4.74
N ASN A 90 -5.51 11.45 4.43
CA ASN A 90 -4.37 10.77 5.03
C ASN A 90 -3.14 10.89 4.12
N THR A 91 -2.78 12.13 3.84
CA THR A 91 -1.66 12.48 2.97
C THR A 91 -0.68 13.37 3.71
N ALA A 92 0.61 13.24 3.37
CA ALA A 92 1.69 14.01 3.96
C ALA A 92 2.70 14.44 2.90
N LYS A 93 3.31 15.61 3.14
CA LYS A 93 4.34 16.21 2.28
C LYS A 93 5.68 16.23 2.99
N LEU A 94 6.75 15.95 2.25
CA LEU A 94 8.12 16.10 2.69
C LEU A 94 8.48 17.58 2.85
N GLY A 95 8.84 17.97 4.07
CA GLY A 95 9.34 19.29 4.40
C GLY A 95 10.83 19.44 4.09
N ASN A 96 11.30 20.69 4.07
CA ASN A 96 12.70 21.04 3.80
C ASN A 96 13.67 20.52 4.89
N ASP A 97 13.15 20.15 6.05
CA ASP A 97 13.88 19.53 7.16
C ASP A 97 14.03 18.00 7.00
N GLY A 98 13.53 17.44 5.89
CA GLY A 98 13.57 16.01 5.60
C GLY A 98 12.52 15.20 6.35
N ARG A 99 11.48 15.83 6.92
CA ARG A 99 10.40 15.15 7.64
C ARG A 99 9.08 15.28 6.93
N TYR A 100 8.20 14.30 7.10
CA TYR A 100 6.86 14.37 6.54
C TYR A 100 5.90 15.11 7.46
N TYR A 101 5.02 15.92 6.88
CA TYR A 101 3.97 16.64 7.57
C TYR A 101 2.64 16.38 6.90
N THR A 102 1.62 16.02 7.67
CA THR A 102 0.27 15.83 7.13
C THR A 102 -0.22 17.09 6.44
N LEU A 103 -0.83 16.96 5.26
CA LEU A 103 -1.38 18.11 4.54
C LEU A 103 -2.45 18.81 5.37
N ARG A 104 -3.27 18.00 6.06
CA ARG A 104 -4.26 18.48 7.02
C ARG A 104 -3.66 18.50 8.43
N GLY A 105 -3.68 19.66 9.09
CA GLY A 105 -3.23 19.82 10.47
C GLY A 105 -1.72 19.98 10.66
N ARG A 106 -0.90 19.72 9.62
CA ARG A 106 0.57 19.92 9.64
C ARG A 106 1.26 19.14 10.77
N HIS A 107 0.76 17.95 11.09
CA HIS A 107 1.36 17.10 12.09
C HIS A 107 2.59 16.41 11.51
N MET A 108 3.70 16.43 12.24
CA MET A 108 4.90 15.69 11.87
C MET A 108 4.64 14.19 12.00
N VAL A 109 4.93 13.45 10.94
CA VAL A 109 4.78 11.99 10.87
C VAL A 109 6.06 11.33 10.37
N SER A 110 6.31 10.11 10.82
CA SER A 110 7.40 9.27 10.33
C SER A 110 6.88 7.98 9.73
N ILE A 111 7.44 7.56 8.60
CA ILE A 111 7.10 6.27 7.99
C ILE A 111 7.60 5.15 8.91
N SER A 112 6.74 4.18 9.18
CA SER A 112 7.11 3.03 10.01
C SER A 112 8.15 2.16 9.32
N LYS A 113 9.09 1.59 10.11
CA LYS A 113 10.16 0.70 9.63
C LYS A 113 9.68 -0.59 8.97
N ALA A 114 8.41 -0.94 9.15
CA ALA A 114 7.77 -2.06 8.48
C ALA A 114 7.36 -1.75 7.03
N SER A 115 7.30 -0.47 6.63
CA SER A 115 6.89 -0.07 5.29
C SER A 115 7.97 -0.35 4.25
N VAL A 116 7.56 -0.82 3.08
CA VAL A 116 8.39 -0.95 1.88
C VAL A 116 8.96 0.40 1.48
N LEU A 117 8.23 1.49 1.68
CA LEU A 117 8.67 2.83 1.31
C LEU A 117 9.84 3.31 2.18
N ASP A 118 9.90 2.95 3.47
CA ASP A 118 11.07 3.24 4.33
C ASP A 118 12.27 2.37 3.97
N ARG A 119 12.05 1.09 3.62
CA ARG A 119 13.13 0.12 3.43
C ARG A 119 13.72 0.10 2.02
N TYR A 120 12.91 0.35 1.00
CA TYR A 120 13.24 0.19 -0.42
C TYR A 120 12.78 1.35 -1.30
N GLY A 121 11.97 2.27 -0.75
CA GLY A 121 11.43 3.41 -1.48
C GLY A 121 12.50 4.44 -1.83
N GLU A 122 12.23 5.19 -2.89
CA GLU A 122 12.97 6.41 -3.21
C GLU A 122 12.37 7.59 -2.45
N SER A 123 13.15 8.67 -2.28
CA SER A 123 12.62 9.89 -1.65
C SER A 123 11.50 10.47 -2.51
N THR A 124 10.31 10.61 -1.92
CA THR A 124 9.12 11.11 -2.63
C THR A 124 8.57 12.35 -1.94
N GLU A 125 8.11 13.34 -2.71
CA GLU A 125 7.62 14.59 -2.11
C GLU A 125 6.31 14.38 -1.34
N TYR A 126 5.44 13.49 -1.81
CA TYR A 126 4.16 13.21 -1.16
C TYR A 126 3.95 11.72 -0.93
N ILE A 127 3.34 11.41 0.21
CA ILE A 127 2.92 10.06 0.58
C ILE A 127 1.46 10.06 0.99
N MET A 128 0.79 8.94 0.75
CA MET A 128 -0.47 8.57 1.38
C MET A 128 -0.21 7.48 2.43
N PHE A 129 -1.01 7.44 3.48
CA PHE A 129 -1.00 6.38 4.50
C PHE A 129 -2.42 5.95 4.89
N CYS A 130 -2.60 4.72 5.40
CA CYS A 130 -3.92 4.27 5.86
C CYS A 130 -4.08 4.34 7.39
N GLU A 131 -2.99 4.20 8.14
CA GLU A 131 -3.03 4.03 9.59
C GLU A 131 -1.99 4.91 10.29
N THR A 132 -2.32 5.36 11.50
CA THR A 132 -1.43 6.11 12.39
C THR A 132 -1.28 5.35 13.71
N TYR A 133 -0.07 5.38 14.26
CA TYR A 133 0.27 4.79 15.55
C TYR A 133 1.11 5.75 16.37
N ASP A 134 1.01 5.67 17.69
CA ASP A 134 1.94 6.38 18.57
C ASP A 134 3.32 5.72 18.46
N GLY A 135 4.31 6.53 18.07
CA GLY A 135 5.69 6.09 17.91
C GLY A 135 6.30 5.70 19.26
N SER A 136 7.11 4.64 19.25
CA SER A 136 7.81 4.12 20.46
C SER A 136 8.72 5.14 21.15
N ARG A 137 9.13 6.21 20.44
CA ARG A 137 9.96 7.31 20.94
C ARG A 137 9.21 8.64 20.98
N GLY A 138 7.88 8.60 20.97
CA GLY A 138 7.01 9.76 20.79
C GLY A 138 6.86 10.15 19.32
N GLY A 139 5.81 10.94 19.03
CA GLY A 139 5.42 11.30 17.66
C GLY A 139 4.45 10.30 17.03
N ILE A 140 4.10 10.55 15.77
CA ILE A 140 3.11 9.75 15.03
C ILE A 140 3.84 8.95 13.95
N GLU A 141 3.77 7.62 14.03
CA GLU A 141 4.17 6.73 12.94
C GLU A 141 3.01 6.46 11.99
N VAL A 142 3.29 6.47 10.68
CA VAL A 142 2.32 6.11 9.65
C VAL A 142 2.63 4.73 9.05
N ARG A 143 1.58 3.95 8.76
CA ARG A 143 1.67 2.62 8.16
C ARG A 143 0.82 2.48 6.91
N ASN A 144 1.16 1.46 6.13
CA ASN A 144 0.60 1.20 4.80
C ASN A 144 0.80 2.46 3.95
N CYS A 145 2.05 2.77 3.63
CA CYS A 145 2.44 3.99 2.94
C CYS A 145 2.63 3.75 1.45
N SER A 146 2.29 4.72 0.62
CA SER A 146 2.64 4.71 -0.80
C SER A 146 2.95 6.12 -1.30
N ALA A 147 3.90 6.20 -2.22
CA ALA A 147 4.25 7.44 -2.89
C ALA A 147 3.08 7.93 -3.74
N VAL A 148 2.79 9.22 -3.72
CA VAL A 148 1.73 9.82 -4.53
C VAL A 148 2.20 11.13 -5.13
N GLU A 149 1.45 11.65 -6.10
CA GLU A 149 1.66 12.99 -6.63
C GLU A 149 0.72 13.97 -5.93
N GLY A 150 1.19 15.19 -5.68
CA GLY A 150 0.44 16.19 -4.92
C GLY A 150 -0.97 16.46 -5.48
N HIS A 151 -1.10 16.53 -6.80
CA HIS A 151 -2.38 16.80 -7.46
C HIS A 151 -3.39 15.63 -7.40
N TRP A 152 -3.02 14.46 -6.85
CA TRP A 152 -3.97 13.37 -6.62
C TRP A 152 -4.72 13.50 -5.28
N ALA A 153 -4.24 14.38 -4.39
CA ALA A 153 -4.76 14.57 -3.04
C ALA A 153 -5.65 15.82 -2.88
N ASP A 154 -5.88 16.55 -3.97
CA ASP A 154 -6.77 17.73 -4.04
C ASP A 154 -8.25 17.35 -4.30
#